data_AF-A0A382ZNF7-F1
#
_entry.id   AF-A0A382ZNF7-F1
#
_cell.length_a   1.000
_cell.length_b   1.000
_cell.length_c   1.000
_cell.angle_alpha   90.00
_cell.angle_beta   90.00
_cell.angle_gamma   90.00
#
_symmetry.space_group_name_H-M   'P 1'
#
loop_
_entity.id
_entity.type
_entity.pdbx_description
1 polymer ?
#
loop_
_entity_poly.entity_id
_entity_poly.type
_entity_poly.pdbx_seq_one_letter_code
_entity_poly.pdbx_strand_id
1 'polypeptide(L)'
;MAIKTIAVGGISTECSTYSPLYQNESDFVSLQGQTLLDFIGFPFNDYDIETYPIFFNRSVPGGPIESQYFRQTKDKFIAELKSLGTLDGVLLIMHGAIFVDDIDDPEGEWIEAVRDVVGEDCIISV
;
A
#
# COMPACT_ATOMS: atom_id res chain seq x y z
N MET A 1 -1.96 17.43 21.69
CA MET A 1 -2.16 16.10 22.30
C MET A 1 -0.83 15.34 22.19
N ALA A 2 -0.75 14.04 22.47
CA ALA A 2 0.43 13.28 22.05
C ALA A 2 0.40 13.18 20.51
N ILE A 3 1.52 13.47 19.85
CA ILE A 3 1.64 13.34 18.39
C ILE A 3 1.42 11.87 18.02
N LYS A 4 0.59 11.64 17.00
CA LYS A 4 0.29 10.30 16.48
C LYS A 4 1.11 10.02 15.25
N THR A 5 1.70 8.83 15.15
CA THR A 5 2.53 8.45 13.99
C THR A 5 1.79 7.47 13.09
N ILE A 6 1.65 7.80 11.80
CA ILE A 6 0.92 6.97 10.83
C ILE A 6 1.80 6.71 9.60
N ALA A 7 1.94 5.44 9.19
CA ALA A 7 2.52 5.11 7.90
C ALA A 7 1.47 5.16 6.79
N VAL A 8 1.85 5.59 5.59
CA VAL A 8 0.92 5.71 4.47
C VAL A 8 1.50 5.15 3.17
N GLY A 9 0.71 4.40 2.43
CA GLY A 9 1.08 3.90 1.11
C GLY A 9 0.24 2.71 0.67
N GLY A 10 0.64 2.00 -0.39
CA GLY A 10 -0.08 0.82 -0.87
C GLY A 10 0.10 0.57 -2.36
N ILE A 11 -0.86 -0.14 -2.95
CA ILE A 11 -0.91 -0.44 -4.37
C ILE A 11 -2.36 -0.37 -4.87
N SER A 12 -2.59 0.15 -6.07
CA SER A 12 -3.94 0.27 -6.62
C SER A 12 -3.97 0.03 -8.12
N THR A 13 -4.79 -0.94 -8.52
CA THR A 13 -5.21 -1.19 -9.89
C THR A 13 -6.50 -2.02 -9.87
N GLU A 14 -7.26 -1.96 -10.96
CA GLU A 14 -8.36 -2.87 -11.21
C GLU A 14 -7.91 -3.93 -12.23
N CYS A 15 -8.07 -5.20 -11.89
CA CYS A 15 -7.68 -6.30 -12.77
C CYS A 15 -8.89 -6.96 -13.45
N SER A 16 -8.77 -7.19 -14.75
CA SER A 16 -9.68 -8.03 -15.52
C SER A 16 -9.01 -9.38 -15.82
N THR A 17 -9.57 -10.45 -15.26
CA THR A 17 -9.10 -11.84 -15.45
C THR A 17 -9.25 -12.36 -16.88
N TYR A 18 -9.99 -11.64 -17.73
CA TYR A 18 -10.13 -11.96 -19.16
C TYR A 18 -9.03 -11.35 -20.04
N SER A 19 -8.22 -10.43 -19.48
CA SER A 19 -7.13 -9.80 -20.22
C SER A 19 -5.91 -10.73 -20.24
N PRO A 20 -5.31 -10.99 -21.41
CA PRO A 20 -4.07 -11.76 -21.51
C PRO A 20 -2.81 -10.90 -21.24
N LEU A 21 -2.97 -9.59 -21.01
CA LEU A 21 -1.86 -8.66 -20.82
C LEU A 21 -1.61 -8.47 -19.33
N TYR A 22 -0.47 -9.00 -18.87
CA TYR A 22 -0.03 -8.85 -17.49
C TYR A 22 0.55 -7.44 -17.26
N GLN A 23 0.22 -6.88 -16.10
CA GLN A 23 0.81 -5.64 -15.62
C GLN A 23 2.12 -5.94 -14.90
N ASN A 24 3.17 -5.23 -15.26
CA ASN A 24 4.50 -5.31 -14.65
C ASN A 24 4.90 -3.93 -14.07
N GLU A 25 6.11 -3.82 -13.54
CA GLU A 25 6.63 -2.58 -12.93
C GLU A 25 6.44 -1.34 -13.79
N SER A 26 6.61 -1.44 -15.11
CA SER A 26 6.53 -0.29 -16.01
C SER A 26 5.12 0.28 -16.20
N ASP A 27 4.09 -0.50 -15.84
CA ASP A 27 2.68 -0.08 -15.91
C ASP A 27 2.27 0.74 -14.67
N PHE A 28 3.08 0.72 -13.60
CA PHE A 28 2.80 1.41 -12.35
C PHE A 28 3.59 2.71 -12.23
N VAL A 29 2.88 3.77 -11.82
CA VAL A 29 3.47 5.02 -11.37
C VAL A 29 3.59 4.99 -9.84
N SER A 30 4.80 5.19 -9.33
CA SER A 30 5.08 5.23 -7.90
C SER A 30 5.03 6.67 -7.38
N LEU A 31 4.16 6.95 -6.41
CA LEU A 31 4.13 8.21 -5.65
C LEU A 31 4.84 8.00 -4.31
N GLN A 32 5.73 8.92 -3.94
CA GLN A 32 6.54 8.84 -2.72
C GLN A 32 6.64 10.21 -2.05
N GLY A 33 6.98 10.20 -0.76
CA GLY A 33 7.22 11.43 0.00
C GLY A 33 6.06 12.42 -0.08
N GLN A 34 6.39 13.70 -0.31
CA GLN A 34 5.38 14.77 -0.37
C GLN A 34 4.36 14.57 -1.50
N THR A 35 4.76 14.01 -2.65
CA THR A 35 3.82 13.78 -3.76
C THR A 35 2.71 12.81 -3.39
N LEU A 36 3.00 11.82 -2.54
CA LEU A 36 1.98 10.92 -1.99
C LEU A 36 1.05 11.67 -1.03
N LEU A 37 1.60 12.49 -0.14
CA LEU A 37 0.80 13.27 0.81
C LEU A 37 -0.11 14.28 0.10
N ASP A 38 0.39 14.94 -0.94
CA ASP A 38 -0.38 15.86 -1.79
C ASP A 38 -1.51 15.14 -2.53
N PHE A 39 -1.27 13.90 -2.99
CA PHE A 39 -2.28 13.07 -3.63
C PHE A 39 -3.44 12.72 -2.68
N ILE A 40 -3.14 12.43 -1.41
CA ILE A 40 -4.15 12.17 -0.38
C ILE A 40 -4.93 13.44 -0.07
N GLY A 41 -4.27 14.60 -0.06
CA GLY A 41 -4.92 15.89 0.13
C GLY A 41 -5.52 16.09 1.53
N PHE A 42 -5.09 15.32 2.52
CA PHE A 42 -5.54 15.42 3.90
C PHE A 42 -4.54 16.23 4.75
N PRO A 43 -4.99 17.22 5.55
CA PRO A 43 -4.10 18.07 6.33
C PRO A 43 -3.69 17.41 7.66
N PHE A 44 -2.85 16.36 7.61
CA PHE A 44 -2.43 15.59 8.80
C PHE A 44 -1.88 16.46 9.95
N ASN A 45 -1.12 17.50 9.62
CA ASN A 45 -0.51 18.41 10.59
C ASN A 45 -1.54 19.17 11.44
N ASP A 46 -2.75 19.40 10.92
CA ASP A 46 -3.82 20.09 11.66
C ASP A 46 -4.42 19.20 12.77
N TYR A 47 -4.09 17.90 12.78
CA TYR A 47 -4.63 16.89 13.70
C TYR A 47 -3.57 16.26 14.62
N ASP A 48 -2.41 16.90 14.80
CA ASP A 48 -1.27 16.35 15.56
C ASP A 48 -0.80 14.96 15.02
N ILE A 49 -0.88 14.73 13.70
CA ILE A 49 -0.45 13.48 13.07
C ILE A 49 0.87 13.69 12.30
N GLU A 50 1.89 12.93 12.67
CA GLU A 50 3.13 12.76 11.92
C GLU A 50 3.00 11.58 10.94
N THR A 51 3.27 11.83 9.66
CA THR A 51 3.12 10.82 8.61
C THR A 51 4.44 10.30 8.08
N TYR A 52 4.51 8.99 7.88
CA TYR A 52 5.61 8.31 7.19
C TYR A 52 5.11 7.77 5.84
N PRO A 53 5.24 8.56 4.75
CA PRO A 53 4.90 8.08 3.41
C PRO A 53 5.95 7.05 2.94
N ILE A 54 5.51 5.80 2.73
CA ILE A 54 6.33 4.72 2.19
C ILE A 54 6.37 4.86 0.66
N PHE A 55 5.37 4.32 -0.03
CA PHE A 55 5.09 4.58 -1.44
C PHE A 55 3.67 4.15 -1.78
N PHE A 56 3.15 4.68 -2.88
CA PHE A 56 1.89 4.25 -3.46
C PHE A 56 2.08 3.95 -4.94
N ASN A 57 1.96 2.68 -5.33
CA ASN A 57 2.07 2.26 -6.73
C ASN A 57 0.68 2.19 -7.34
N ARG A 58 0.45 2.95 -8.41
CA ARG A 58 -0.85 2.96 -9.09
C ARG A 58 -0.70 2.75 -10.59
N SER A 59 -1.62 1.99 -11.17
CA SER A 59 -1.76 1.87 -12.63
C SER A 59 -3.18 2.22 -13.04
N VAL A 60 -3.42 2.21 -14.36
CA VAL A 60 -4.78 2.19 -14.91
C VAL A 60 -5.33 0.76 -14.87
N PRO A 61 -6.65 0.55 -14.99
CA PRO A 61 -7.22 -0.80 -15.10
C PRO A 61 -6.56 -1.63 -16.20
N GLY A 62 -6.25 -2.89 -15.90
CA GLY A 62 -5.47 -3.77 -16.77
C GLY A 62 -5.76 -5.24 -16.55
N GLY A 63 -4.87 -6.12 -17.03
CA GLY A 63 -4.95 -7.54 -16.71
C GLY A 63 -4.35 -7.87 -15.34
N PRO A 64 -4.10 -9.17 -15.07
CA PRO A 64 -3.46 -9.62 -13.83
C PRO A 64 -2.12 -8.92 -13.60
N ILE A 65 -1.74 -8.74 -12.33
CA ILE A 65 -0.38 -8.30 -12.00
C ILE A 65 0.55 -9.52 -12.06
N GLU A 66 1.76 -9.34 -12.58
CA GLU A 66 2.81 -10.37 -12.49
C GLU A 66 3.10 -10.73 -11.02
N SER A 67 3.00 -12.02 -10.67
CA SER A 67 3.21 -12.51 -9.30
C SER A 67 4.55 -12.09 -8.70
N GLN A 68 5.61 -12.10 -9.51
CA GLN A 68 6.93 -11.67 -9.06
C GLN A 68 6.94 -10.18 -8.68
N TYR A 69 6.35 -9.33 -9.51
CA TYR A 69 6.28 -7.89 -9.24
C TYR A 69 5.43 -7.59 -8.00
N PHE A 70 4.28 -8.25 -7.86
CA PHE A 70 3.43 -8.12 -6.68
C PHE A 70 4.19 -8.47 -5.39
N ARG A 71 4.82 -9.66 -5.35
CA ARG A 71 5.57 -10.11 -4.16
C ARG A 71 6.75 -9.20 -3.84
N GLN A 72 7.54 -8.81 -4.84
CA GLN A 72 8.67 -7.90 -4.64
C GLN A 72 8.23 -6.53 -4.10
N THR A 73 7.12 -6.00 -4.62
CA THR A 73 6.58 -4.71 -4.18
C THR A 73 6.05 -4.81 -2.75
N LYS A 74 5.29 -5.87 -2.44
CA LYS A 74 4.81 -6.14 -1.08
C LYS A 74 5.99 -6.27 -0.11
N ASP A 75 6.98 -7.10 -0.42
CA ASP A 75 8.14 -7.33 0.46
C ASP A 75 8.91 -6.04 0.72
N LYS A 76 9.06 -5.18 -0.30
CA LYS A 76 9.66 -3.85 -0.16
C LYS A 76 8.85 -2.97 0.80
N PHE A 77 7.53 -2.91 0.63
CA PHE A 77 6.64 -2.14 1.50
C PHE A 77 6.77 -2.59 2.96
N ILE A 78 6.72 -3.90 3.18
CA ILE A 78 6.80 -4.51 4.52
C ILE A 78 8.17 -4.25 5.16
N ALA A 79 9.27 -4.30 4.39
CA ALA A 79 10.60 -4.01 4.89
C ALA A 79 10.74 -2.54 5.34
N GLU A 80 10.22 -1.60 4.55
CA GLU A 80 10.22 -0.18 4.90
C GLU A 80 9.33 0.08 6.13
N LEU A 81 8.12 -0.47 6.16
CA LEU A 81 7.21 -0.37 7.30
C LEU A 81 7.85 -0.86 8.60
N LYS A 82 8.52 -2.02 8.55
CA LYS A 82 9.22 -2.60 9.70
C LYS A 82 10.34 -1.70 10.24
N SER A 83 10.96 -0.89 9.37
CA SER A 83 12.03 0.04 9.76
C SER A 83 11.53 1.26 10.55
N LEU A 84 10.23 1.56 10.48
CA LEU A 84 9.62 2.72 11.16
C LEU A 84 9.38 2.48 12.66
N GLY A 85 9.42 1.22 13.12
CA GLY A 85 9.17 0.87 14.50
C GLY A 85 7.68 0.91 14.88
N THR A 86 7.38 1.37 16.09
CA THR A 86 6.01 1.42 16.60
C THR A 86 5.22 2.55 15.94
N LEU A 87 4.02 2.23 15.44
CA LEU A 87 3.11 3.19 14.81
C LEU A 87 1.73 3.16 15.49
N ASP A 88 1.05 4.30 15.53
CA ASP A 88 -0.35 4.37 15.98
C ASP A 88 -1.32 3.91 14.88
N GLY A 89 -0.92 4.04 13.61
CA GLY A 89 -1.74 3.57 12.51
C GLY A 89 -0.99 3.34 11.19
N VAL A 90 -1.68 2.67 10.27
CA VAL A 90 -1.31 2.53 8.87
C VAL A 90 -2.52 2.86 8.00
N LEU A 91 -2.36 3.80 7.08
CA LEU A 91 -3.32 4.09 6.03
C LEU A 91 -2.86 3.40 4.74
N LEU A 92 -3.53 2.30 4.39
CA LEU A 92 -3.28 1.53 3.19
C LEU A 92 -4.17 2.02 2.06
N ILE A 93 -3.59 2.53 0.98
CA ILE A 93 -4.34 2.94 -0.20
C ILE A 93 -4.42 1.72 -1.13
N MET A 94 -5.59 1.09 -1.14
CA MET A 94 -5.88 -0.15 -1.87
C MET A 94 -7.01 0.06 -2.88
N HIS A 95 -7.16 -0.83 -3.86
CA HIS A 95 -8.26 -0.74 -4.84
C HIS A 95 -9.47 -1.59 -4.46
N GLY A 96 -9.23 -2.81 -3.98
CA GLY A 96 -10.23 -3.84 -3.69
C GLY A 96 -10.53 -4.79 -4.84
N ALA A 97 -9.78 -4.72 -5.95
CA ALA A 97 -9.99 -5.56 -7.14
C ALA A 97 -8.67 -5.95 -7.83
N ILE A 98 -7.60 -6.09 -7.05
CA ILE A 98 -6.33 -6.60 -7.56
C ILE A 98 -6.43 -8.11 -7.78
N PHE A 99 -5.85 -8.60 -8.88
CA PHE A 99 -5.77 -10.02 -9.18
C PHE A 99 -4.34 -10.43 -9.54
N VAL A 100 -3.90 -11.55 -8.97
CA VAL A 100 -2.61 -12.21 -9.20
C VAL A 100 -2.89 -13.72 -9.27
N ASP A 101 -2.45 -14.41 -10.33
CA ASP A 101 -2.93 -15.78 -10.63
C ASP A 101 -2.77 -16.79 -9.49
N ASP A 102 -1.68 -16.69 -8.73
CA ASP A 102 -1.29 -17.63 -7.67
C ASP A 102 -1.64 -17.14 -6.26
N ILE A 103 -2.47 -16.10 -6.14
CA ILE A 103 -2.88 -15.50 -4.86
C ILE A 103 -4.39 -15.25 -4.87
N ASP A 104 -5.10 -15.91 -3.95
CA ASP A 104 -6.58 -15.85 -3.88
C ASP A 104 -7.09 -14.46 -3.49
N ASP A 105 -6.45 -13.83 -2.51
CA ASP A 105 -6.75 -12.47 -2.06
C ASP A 105 -5.43 -11.67 -1.89
N PRO A 106 -4.94 -11.02 -2.96
CA PRO A 106 -3.69 -10.27 -2.92
C PRO A 106 -3.71 -9.13 -1.89
N GLU A 107 -4.83 -8.41 -1.80
CA GLU A 107 -4.94 -7.27 -0.88
C GLU A 107 -5.07 -7.74 0.57
N GLY A 108 -5.79 -8.83 0.81
CA GLY A 108 -5.82 -9.51 2.10
C GLY A 108 -4.44 -9.99 2.55
N GLU A 109 -3.67 -10.64 1.67
CA GLU A 109 -2.30 -11.09 1.97
C GLU A 109 -1.38 -9.90 2.32
N TRP A 110 -1.57 -8.74 1.69
CA TRP A 110 -0.83 -7.52 2.02
C TRP A 110 -1.24 -6.96 3.38
N ILE A 111 -2.55 -6.88 3.67
CA ILE A 111 -3.07 -6.38 4.94
C ILE A 111 -2.64 -7.29 6.10
N GLU A 112 -2.64 -8.61 5.92
CA GLU A 112 -2.16 -9.59 6.89
C GLU A 112 -0.67 -9.38 7.17
N ALA A 113 0.16 -9.24 6.14
CA ALA A 113 1.59 -8.96 6.31
C ALA A 113 1.86 -7.63 7.03
N VAL A 114 1.03 -6.61 6.80
CA VAL A 114 1.10 -5.34 7.55
C VAL A 114 0.76 -5.57 9.01
N ARG A 115 -0.33 -6.29 9.31
CA ARG A 115 -0.75 -6.62 10.69
C ARG A 115 0.35 -7.35 11.45
N ASP A 116 1.01 -8.32 10.82
CA ASP A 116 2.13 -9.06 11.42
C ASP A 116 3.30 -8.15 11.85
N VAL A 117 3.53 -7.06 11.11
CA VAL A 117 4.59 -6.09 11.44
C VAL A 117 4.17 -5.12 12.53
N VAL A 118 2.95 -4.58 12.46
CA VAL A 118 2.54 -3.46 13.34
C VAL A 118 1.88 -3.92 14.64
N GLY A 119 1.46 -5.18 14.74
CA GLY A 119 0.79 -5.75 15.91
C GLY A 119 -0.63 -5.24 16.11
N GLU A 120 -1.40 -5.86 17.01
CA GLU A 120 -2.86 -5.66 17.17
C GLU A 120 -3.29 -4.23 17.56
N ASP A 121 -2.45 -3.51 18.31
CA ASP A 121 -2.80 -2.19 18.84
C ASP A 121 -2.79 -1.09 17.76
N CYS A 122 -2.08 -1.32 16.65
CA CYS A 122 -1.98 -0.38 15.55
C CYS A 122 -3.27 -0.38 14.70
N ILE A 123 -3.85 0.79 14.44
CA ILE A 123 -5.06 0.88 13.61
C ILE A 123 -4.68 0.74 12.14
N ILE A 124 -5.30 -0.19 11.41
CA ILE A 124 -5.15 -0.29 9.96
C ILE A 124 -6.44 0.20 9.32
N SER A 125 -6.32 1.18 8.42
CA SER A 125 -7.41 1.64 7.56
C SER A 125 -7.06 1.37 6.10
N VAL A 126 -8.05 0.92 5.34
CA VAL A 126 -8.00 0.77 3.88
C VAL A 126 -8.94 1.75 3.18
#